data_AF-A0AA39N8H6-F1
#
_entry.id   AF-A0AA39N8H6-F1
#
_cell.length_a   1.000
_cell.length_b   1.000
_cell.length_c   1.000
_cell.angle_alpha   90.00
_cell.angle_beta   90.00
_cell.angle_gamma   90.00
#
_symmetry.space_group_name_H-M   'P 1'
#
loop_
_entity.id
_entity.type
_entity.pdbx_description
1 polymer ?
#
loop_
_entity_poly.entity_id
_entity_poly.type
_entity_poly.pdbx_seq_one_letter_code
_entity_poly.pdbx_strand_id
1 'polypeptide(L)'
;MDDHDHPASQGTEIRHQLANLRSKISTLPELPPDASPGTVKKRVDLLEYVEGNIAEINKDLTRVKGQREGTRREGENTLTRPARLEALLPELGQSPLTASAYRKSILAYPEQGTLFKVEDRGFARLLRGFEDSEEEWIAQLEPLVEKRMAWGAVCKQASDNAGLKRVHEQLLAIDKFIQAQENAGCAEMLVDHVVRSVEIIRFMKIWTENEDKAGKKSWKGKYLTAACKNANPELYRRLDDAVGEERNTVEGEIAEALKRFKEAHQRVLKARKPLVMLYDHFGAVVFMDRLWDIKDGGATRRRSGGFAQFIAALCQELPADRTSQYDAGAHSLRMVLKVFAESSAASYVEAFMIKYPPK
;
A
#
# COMPACT_ATOMS: atom_id res chain seq x y z
N MET A 1 8.06 12.06 -10.73
CA MET A 1 8.33 10.97 -9.76
C MET A 1 7.66 11.46 -8.50
N ASP A 2 6.40 11.07 -8.34
CA ASP A 2 5.43 11.85 -7.58
C ASP A 2 5.50 11.47 -6.11
N ASP A 3 6.00 12.39 -5.30
CA ASP A 3 5.98 12.35 -3.85
C ASP A 3 4.52 12.46 -3.39
N HIS A 4 3.92 11.32 -3.04
CA HIS A 4 2.59 11.30 -2.43
C HIS A 4 2.67 11.74 -0.97
N ASP A 5 2.60 13.04 -0.81
CA ASP A 5 2.55 13.78 0.44
C ASP A 5 1.33 13.38 1.28
N HIS A 6 1.54 13.04 2.55
CA HIS A 6 0.46 12.65 3.46
C HIS A 6 -0.56 13.80 3.59
N PRO A 7 -1.89 13.56 3.55
CA PRO A 7 -2.88 14.65 3.68
C PRO A 7 -2.88 15.34 5.07
N ALA A 8 -2.26 14.72 6.09
CA ALA A 8 -1.98 15.37 7.38
C ALA A 8 -0.70 16.23 7.35
N SER A 9 0.26 15.88 6.48
CA SER A 9 1.45 16.67 6.12
C SER A 9 1.03 17.93 5.36
N GLN A 10 0.19 17.78 4.32
CA GLN A 10 -0.28 18.88 3.49
C GLN A 10 -0.98 19.99 4.28
N GLY A 11 -1.89 19.65 5.22
CA GLY A 11 -2.55 20.68 6.04
C GLY A 11 -1.62 21.37 7.04
N THR A 12 -0.49 20.76 7.39
CA THR A 12 0.54 21.35 8.25
C THR A 12 1.48 22.22 7.43
N GLU A 13 1.87 21.74 6.25
CA GLU A 13 2.67 22.45 5.26
C GLU A 13 1.96 23.71 4.76
N ILE A 14 0.67 23.63 4.40
CA ILE A 14 -0.14 24.80 4.02
C ILE A 14 -0.17 25.83 5.15
N ARG A 15 -0.34 25.41 6.41
CA ARG A 15 -0.30 26.33 7.56
C ARG A 15 1.07 26.97 7.76
N HIS A 16 2.14 26.21 7.54
CA HIS A 16 3.50 26.73 7.61
C HIS A 16 3.77 27.76 6.49
N GLN A 17 3.34 27.47 5.26
CA GLN A 17 3.45 28.37 4.12
C GLN A 17 2.63 29.67 4.32
N LEU A 18 1.41 29.57 4.86
CA LEU A 18 0.59 30.74 5.21
C LEU A 18 1.24 31.60 6.30
N ALA A 19 1.84 30.97 7.32
CA ALA A 19 2.57 31.69 8.38
C ALA A 19 3.82 32.40 7.81
N ASN A 20 4.56 31.75 6.91
CA ASN A 20 5.70 32.34 6.22
C ASN A 20 5.27 33.53 5.33
N LEU A 21 4.17 33.39 4.60
CA LEU A 21 3.63 34.48 3.77
C LEU A 21 3.23 35.69 4.61
N ARG A 22 2.56 35.49 5.75
CA ARG A 22 2.26 36.58 6.70
C ARG A 22 3.52 37.26 7.22
N SER A 23 4.54 36.48 7.57
CA SER A 23 5.83 37.02 8.01
C SER A 23 6.46 37.90 6.92
N LYS A 24 6.53 37.41 5.67
CA LYS A 24 7.05 38.18 4.53
C LYS A 24 6.29 39.49 4.28
N ILE A 25 4.96 39.45 4.41
CA ILE A 25 4.12 40.65 4.29
C ILE A 25 4.45 41.68 5.37
N SER A 26 4.63 41.22 6.62
CA SER A 26 4.98 42.11 7.73
C SER A 26 6.37 42.74 7.62
N THR A 27 7.26 42.12 6.82
CA THR A 27 8.61 42.62 6.56
C THR A 27 8.72 43.52 5.31
N LEU A 28 7.61 43.77 4.59
CA LEU A 28 7.65 44.64 3.42
C LEU A 28 8.02 46.07 3.86
N PRO A 29 9.06 46.69 3.27
CA PRO A 29 9.54 48.01 3.68
C PRO A 29 8.44 49.05 3.56
N GLU A 30 8.33 49.99 4.51
CA GLU A 30 7.35 51.08 4.42
C GLU A 30 7.48 51.84 3.09
N LEU A 31 6.35 52.28 2.52
CA LEU A 31 6.41 53.09 1.31
C LEU A 31 7.12 54.41 1.64
N PRO A 32 7.98 54.93 0.75
CA PRO A 32 8.57 56.24 0.96
C PRO A 32 7.46 57.31 1.00
N PRO A 33 7.65 58.39 1.77
CA PRO A 33 6.61 59.38 2.06
C PRO A 33 6.13 60.16 0.82
N ASP A 34 6.89 60.11 -0.28
CA ASP A 34 6.58 60.70 -1.59
C ASP A 34 5.90 59.72 -2.57
N ALA A 35 5.56 58.50 -2.12
CA ALA A 35 4.87 57.53 -2.95
C ALA A 35 3.53 58.09 -3.46
N SER A 36 3.27 57.90 -4.77
CA SER A 36 2.03 58.38 -5.38
C SER A 36 0.80 57.79 -4.68
N PRO A 37 -0.33 58.54 -4.57
CA PRO A 37 -1.57 58.01 -3.98
C PRO A 37 -2.05 56.70 -4.62
N GLY A 38 -1.79 56.52 -5.93
CA GLY A 38 -2.10 55.28 -6.64
C GLY A 38 -1.23 54.09 -6.21
N THR A 39 0.04 54.33 -5.86
CA THR A 39 0.96 53.29 -5.34
C THR A 39 0.57 52.85 -3.93
N VAL A 40 0.23 53.82 -3.07
CA VAL A 40 -0.27 53.55 -1.71
C VAL A 40 -1.54 52.71 -1.77
N LYS A 41 -2.51 53.13 -2.60
CA LYS A 41 -3.78 52.41 -2.77
C LYS A 41 -3.58 50.98 -3.27
N LYS A 42 -2.79 50.78 -4.35
CA LYS A 42 -2.51 49.43 -4.88
C LYS A 42 -1.86 48.50 -3.85
N ARG A 43 -1.01 49.04 -2.97
CA ARG A 43 -0.38 48.25 -1.90
C ARG A 43 -1.40 47.86 -0.83
N VAL A 44 -2.27 48.77 -0.41
CA VAL A 44 -3.34 48.48 0.54
C VAL A 44 -4.29 47.42 -0.04
N ASP A 45 -4.76 47.62 -1.29
CA ASP A 45 -5.66 46.68 -1.97
C ASP A 45 -5.04 45.27 -2.08
N LEU A 46 -3.73 45.17 -2.37
CA LEU A 46 -3.02 43.89 -2.43
C LEU A 46 -2.91 43.20 -1.07
N LEU A 47 -2.63 43.97 -0.01
CA LEU A 47 -2.54 43.43 1.36
C LEU A 47 -3.90 42.89 1.83
N GLU A 48 -4.97 43.66 1.62
CA GLU A 48 -6.34 43.23 1.94
C GLU A 48 -6.72 41.97 1.15
N TYR A 49 -6.40 41.91 -0.14
CA TYR A 49 -6.64 40.73 -0.97
C TYR A 49 -5.90 39.48 -0.45
N VAL A 50 -4.62 39.61 -0.08
CA VAL A 50 -3.85 38.47 0.41
C VAL A 50 -4.34 38.03 1.79
N GLU A 51 -4.62 38.96 2.71
CA GLU A 51 -5.16 38.63 4.03
C GLU A 51 -6.53 37.96 3.95
N GLY A 52 -7.40 38.42 3.06
CA GLY A 52 -8.70 37.80 2.77
C GLY A 52 -8.56 36.34 2.32
N ASN A 53 -7.67 36.07 1.36
CA ASN A 53 -7.41 34.71 0.88
C ASN A 53 -6.82 33.81 1.99
N ILE A 54 -5.91 34.32 2.81
CA ILE A 54 -5.37 33.57 3.96
C ILE A 54 -6.49 33.20 4.95
N ALA A 55 -7.43 34.11 5.20
CA ALA A 55 -8.57 33.86 6.08
C ALA A 55 -9.51 32.79 5.51
N GLU A 56 -9.83 32.83 4.21
CA GLU A 56 -10.66 31.81 3.55
C GLU A 56 -10.02 30.42 3.58
N ILE A 57 -8.73 30.31 3.24
CA ILE A 57 -8.02 29.02 3.29
C ILE A 57 -8.02 28.43 4.71
N ASN A 58 -7.82 29.27 5.75
CA ASN A 58 -7.91 28.83 7.13
C ASN A 58 -9.32 28.36 7.51
N LYS A 59 -10.36 29.07 7.05
CA LYS A 59 -11.76 28.68 7.26
C LYS A 59 -12.06 27.32 6.63
N ASP A 60 -11.59 27.08 5.41
CA ASP A 60 -11.75 25.80 4.72
C ASP A 60 -11.00 24.66 5.40
N LEU A 61 -9.74 24.88 5.82
CA LEU A 61 -8.99 23.91 6.60
C LEU A 61 -9.71 23.54 7.91
N THR A 62 -10.34 24.51 8.55
CA THR A 62 -11.11 24.30 9.79
C THR A 62 -12.41 23.54 9.52
N ARG A 63 -13.11 23.85 8.41
CA ARG A 63 -14.31 23.13 7.97
C ARG A 63 -14.00 21.66 7.65
N VAL A 64 -12.92 21.39 6.93
CA VAL A 64 -12.47 20.03 6.62
C VAL A 64 -12.10 19.26 7.89
N LYS A 65 -11.48 19.92 8.87
CA LYS A 65 -11.19 19.32 10.18
C LYS A 65 -12.47 19.00 10.95
N GLY A 66 -13.42 19.93 11.02
CA GLY A 66 -14.71 19.75 11.69
C GLY A 66 -15.58 18.68 11.03
N GLN A 67 -15.61 18.59 9.69
CA GLN A 67 -16.28 17.50 8.97
C GLN A 67 -15.65 16.14 9.30
N ARG A 68 -14.31 16.05 9.33
CA ARG A 68 -13.62 14.80 9.71
C ARG A 68 -13.87 14.37 11.17
N GLU A 69 -14.03 15.32 12.07
CA GLU A 69 -14.36 15.04 13.47
C GLU A 69 -15.85 14.67 13.64
N GLY A 70 -16.74 15.28 12.84
CA GLY A 70 -18.17 14.95 12.79
C GLY A 70 -18.49 13.60 12.15
N THR A 71 -17.70 13.10 11.19
CA THR A 71 -17.87 11.74 10.63
C THR A 71 -17.28 10.64 11.52
N ARG A 72 -16.62 10.98 12.65
CA ARG A 72 -15.91 10.01 13.50
C ARG A 72 -16.73 9.50 14.69
N ARG A 73 -17.99 9.92 14.85
CA ARG A 73 -18.89 9.37 15.88
C ARG A 73 -20.27 9.12 15.28
N GLU A 74 -20.83 7.97 15.68
CA GLU A 74 -22.21 7.51 15.45
C GLU A 74 -22.46 6.83 14.09
N GLY A 75 -22.05 5.55 13.98
CA GLY A 75 -22.60 4.67 12.94
C GLY A 75 -21.86 3.38 12.66
N GLU A 76 -20.54 3.32 12.86
CA GLU A 76 -19.81 2.04 12.75
C GLU A 76 -19.90 1.31 14.09
N ASN A 77 -20.93 0.47 14.23
CA ASN A 77 -21.00 -0.64 15.18
C ASN A 77 -19.80 -1.57 14.95
N THR A 78 -18.62 -1.14 15.37
CA THR A 78 -17.41 -1.94 15.39
C THR A 78 -17.55 -2.85 16.58
N LEU A 79 -17.80 -4.15 16.30
CA LEU A 79 -17.72 -5.19 17.30
C LEU A 79 -16.45 -4.96 18.14
N THR A 80 -16.58 -5.13 19.45
CA THR A 80 -15.40 -5.14 20.32
C THR A 80 -14.44 -6.20 19.79
N ARG A 81 -13.12 -6.01 20.00
CA ARG A 81 -12.12 -6.97 19.51
C ARG A 81 -12.45 -8.43 19.89
N PRO A 82 -12.90 -8.75 21.12
CA PRO A 82 -13.33 -10.11 21.47
C PRO A 82 -14.52 -10.59 20.64
N ALA A 83 -15.58 -9.77 20.50
CA ALA A 83 -16.75 -10.15 19.71
C ALA A 83 -16.43 -10.35 18.22
N ARG A 84 -15.49 -9.56 17.67
CA ARG A 84 -14.99 -9.75 16.29
C ARG A 84 -14.23 -11.07 16.15
N LEU A 85 -13.43 -11.44 17.14
CA LEU A 85 -12.68 -12.71 17.16
C LEU A 85 -13.64 -13.90 17.27
N GLU A 86 -14.59 -13.86 18.21
CA GLU A 86 -15.65 -14.87 18.37
C GLU A 86 -16.47 -15.07 17.09
N ALA A 87 -16.72 -14.00 16.33
CA ALA A 87 -17.42 -14.09 15.05
C ALA A 87 -16.60 -14.76 13.93
N LEU A 88 -15.27 -14.71 13.99
CA LEU A 88 -14.38 -15.26 12.95
C LEU A 88 -13.91 -16.69 13.26
N LEU A 89 -13.79 -17.08 14.54
CA LEU A 89 -13.34 -18.43 14.91
C LEU A 89 -14.15 -19.58 14.27
N PRO A 90 -15.49 -19.49 14.12
CA PRO A 90 -16.26 -20.53 13.43
C PRO A 90 -15.82 -20.80 11.99
N GLU A 91 -15.16 -19.85 11.32
CA GLU A 91 -14.66 -20.05 9.95
C GLU A 91 -13.54 -21.11 9.87
N LEU A 92 -12.81 -21.37 10.97
CA LEU A 92 -11.74 -22.38 11.01
C LEU A 92 -12.27 -23.81 10.79
N GLY A 93 -13.54 -24.07 11.13
CA GLY A 93 -14.18 -25.37 10.98
C GLY A 93 -14.98 -25.53 9.68
N GLN A 94 -15.03 -24.50 8.83
CA GLN A 94 -15.76 -24.57 7.57
C GLN A 94 -14.94 -25.22 6.46
N SER A 95 -15.64 -25.74 5.45
CA SER A 95 -14.99 -26.29 4.26
C SER A 95 -14.11 -25.25 3.55
N PRO A 96 -12.98 -25.67 2.96
CA PRO A 96 -12.14 -24.80 2.16
C PRO A 96 -12.91 -24.09 1.04
N LEU A 97 -12.36 -22.97 0.58
CA LEU A 97 -12.93 -22.22 -0.54
C LEU A 97 -12.47 -22.81 -1.88
N THR A 98 -13.32 -22.74 -2.89
CA THR A 98 -13.04 -23.27 -4.23
C THR A 98 -12.24 -22.29 -5.10
N ALA A 99 -11.71 -22.79 -6.22
CA ALA A 99 -11.05 -21.96 -7.24
C ALA A 99 -11.98 -20.86 -7.79
N SER A 100 -13.29 -21.15 -7.89
CA SER A 100 -14.29 -20.16 -8.30
C SER A 100 -14.46 -19.03 -7.28
N ALA A 101 -14.48 -19.37 -5.98
CA ALA A 101 -14.51 -18.38 -4.91
C ALA A 101 -13.24 -17.51 -4.91
N TYR A 102 -12.08 -18.14 -5.16
CA TYR A 102 -10.82 -17.43 -5.32
C TYR A 102 -10.84 -16.46 -6.50
N ARG A 103 -11.27 -16.91 -7.68
CA ARG A 103 -11.42 -16.06 -8.87
C ARG A 103 -12.27 -14.82 -8.58
N LYS A 104 -13.41 -14.99 -7.89
CA LYS A 104 -14.25 -13.86 -7.46
C LYS A 104 -13.50 -12.87 -6.56
N SER A 105 -12.65 -13.36 -5.66
CA SER A 105 -11.85 -12.50 -4.79
C SER A 105 -10.79 -11.69 -5.55
N ILE A 106 -10.17 -12.25 -6.59
CA ILE A 106 -9.24 -11.53 -7.48
C ILE A 106 -9.97 -10.39 -8.19
N LEU A 107 -11.12 -10.70 -8.79
CA LEU A 107 -11.92 -9.75 -9.58
C LEU A 107 -12.55 -8.66 -8.72
N ALA A 108 -12.88 -8.96 -7.47
CA ALA A 108 -13.47 -8.00 -6.56
C ALA A 108 -12.45 -7.00 -5.99
N TYR A 109 -11.17 -7.07 -6.35
CA TYR A 109 -10.12 -6.25 -5.75
C TYR A 109 -9.96 -4.87 -6.44
N PRO A 110 -9.95 -3.73 -5.71
CA PRO A 110 -10.17 -3.59 -4.27
C PRO A 110 -11.61 -3.87 -3.87
N GLU A 111 -11.79 -4.65 -2.80
CA GLU A 111 -13.13 -4.97 -2.33
C GLU A 111 -13.87 -3.74 -1.80
N GLN A 112 -15.16 -3.68 -2.11
CA GLN A 112 -16.05 -2.65 -1.60
C GLN A 112 -16.47 -2.95 -0.14
N GLY A 113 -16.64 -1.89 0.65
CA GLY A 113 -17.12 -1.95 2.03
C GLY A 113 -16.26 -1.16 3.01
N THR A 114 -16.63 -1.24 4.29
CA THR A 114 -15.82 -0.66 5.37
C THR A 114 -14.54 -1.47 5.54
N LEU A 115 -13.46 -0.84 6.05
CA LEU A 115 -12.17 -1.51 6.25
C LEU A 115 -12.30 -2.79 7.10
N PHE A 116 -13.14 -2.75 8.14
CA PHE A 116 -13.42 -3.91 8.99
C PHE A 116 -14.05 -5.07 8.20
N LYS A 117 -15.09 -4.79 7.40
CA LYS A 117 -15.77 -5.84 6.62
C LYS A 117 -14.86 -6.45 5.55
N VAL A 118 -14.02 -5.64 4.92
CA VAL A 118 -13.03 -6.12 3.95
C VAL A 118 -11.99 -7.00 4.65
N GLU A 119 -11.48 -6.58 5.80
CA GLU A 119 -10.55 -7.39 6.59
C GLU A 119 -11.17 -8.69 7.09
N ASP A 120 -12.43 -8.66 7.57
CA ASP A 120 -13.13 -9.86 8.07
C ASP A 120 -13.29 -10.91 6.97
N ARG A 121 -13.63 -10.49 5.74
CA ARG A 121 -13.68 -11.40 4.59
C ARG A 121 -12.30 -11.95 4.25
N GLY A 122 -11.25 -11.13 4.33
CA GLY A 122 -9.88 -11.59 4.19
C GLY A 122 -9.49 -12.64 5.24
N PHE A 123 -9.82 -12.39 6.50
CA PHE A 123 -9.55 -13.34 7.59
C PHE A 123 -10.34 -14.64 7.42
N ALA A 124 -11.61 -14.57 7.01
CA ALA A 124 -12.39 -15.77 6.69
C ALA A 124 -11.72 -16.61 5.59
N ARG A 125 -11.19 -15.97 4.52
CA ARG A 125 -10.42 -16.67 3.48
C ARG A 125 -9.14 -17.30 4.01
N LEU A 126 -8.40 -16.62 4.88
CA LEU A 126 -7.21 -17.19 5.52
C LEU A 126 -7.53 -18.38 6.42
N LEU A 127 -8.62 -18.29 7.20
CA LEU A 127 -9.02 -19.33 8.14
C LEU A 127 -9.47 -20.61 7.43
N ARG A 128 -10.21 -20.46 6.33
CA ARG A 128 -10.74 -21.58 5.54
C ARG A 128 -9.72 -22.18 4.57
N GLY A 129 -8.81 -21.35 4.05
CA GLY A 129 -7.93 -21.75 2.97
C GLY A 129 -8.67 -21.99 1.66
N PHE A 130 -7.96 -22.58 0.69
CA PHE A 130 -8.49 -22.93 -0.62
C PHE A 130 -8.14 -24.36 -0.96
N GLU A 131 -9.06 -25.07 -1.59
CA GLU A 131 -8.87 -26.43 -2.08
C GLU A 131 -9.79 -26.65 -3.28
N ASP A 132 -9.24 -27.21 -4.36
CA ASP A 132 -9.98 -27.59 -5.56
C ASP A 132 -9.13 -28.54 -6.41
N SER A 133 -9.71 -29.14 -7.44
CA SER A 133 -8.94 -29.95 -8.41
C SER A 133 -8.06 -29.07 -9.31
N GLU A 134 -6.99 -29.65 -9.85
CA GLU A 134 -6.11 -28.94 -10.79
C GLU A 134 -6.89 -28.42 -12.01
N GLU A 135 -7.81 -29.23 -12.54
CA GLU A 135 -8.65 -28.89 -13.67
C GLU A 135 -9.54 -27.67 -13.37
N GLU A 136 -10.11 -27.61 -12.17
CA GLU A 136 -10.93 -26.46 -11.75
C GLU A 136 -10.08 -25.20 -11.54
N TRP A 137 -8.88 -25.32 -10.96
CA TRP A 137 -7.95 -24.19 -10.86
C TRP A 137 -7.63 -23.61 -12.24
N ILE A 138 -7.29 -24.46 -13.21
CA ILE A 138 -7.02 -24.05 -14.59
C ILE A 138 -8.27 -23.42 -15.21
N ALA A 139 -9.42 -24.10 -15.15
CA ALA A 139 -10.66 -23.63 -15.78
C ALA A 139 -11.12 -22.27 -15.24
N GLN A 140 -10.98 -22.01 -13.94
CA GLN A 140 -11.40 -20.74 -13.33
C GLN A 140 -10.40 -19.60 -13.58
N LEU A 141 -9.10 -19.90 -13.66
CA LEU A 141 -8.05 -18.88 -13.72
C LEU A 141 -7.53 -18.60 -15.13
N GLU A 142 -7.55 -19.57 -16.05
CA GLU A 142 -7.12 -19.38 -17.44
C GLU A 142 -7.82 -18.19 -18.13
N PRO A 143 -9.13 -17.93 -17.91
CA PRO A 143 -9.78 -16.75 -18.48
C PRO A 143 -9.25 -15.40 -17.96
N LEU A 144 -8.51 -15.40 -16.84
CA LEU A 144 -7.86 -14.20 -16.28
C LEU A 144 -6.42 -14.04 -16.78
N VAL A 145 -5.84 -15.07 -17.41
CA VAL A 145 -4.55 -14.96 -18.07
C VAL A 145 -4.75 -14.08 -19.29
N GLU A 146 -4.16 -12.90 -19.27
CA GLU A 146 -4.08 -12.10 -20.46
C GLU A 146 -3.27 -12.85 -21.52
N LYS A 147 -3.95 -13.34 -22.55
CA LYS A 147 -3.31 -13.38 -23.86
C LYS A 147 -3.16 -11.92 -24.25
N ARG A 148 -2.07 -11.26 -23.84
CA ARG A 148 -1.78 -9.86 -24.20
C ARG A 148 -1.96 -9.74 -25.71
N MET A 149 -3.12 -9.25 -26.11
CA MET A 149 -3.36 -8.79 -27.45
C MET A 149 -2.40 -7.61 -27.57
N ALA A 150 -1.42 -7.70 -28.47
CA ALA A 150 -0.58 -6.54 -28.78
C ALA A 150 -1.51 -5.33 -28.98
N TRP A 151 -1.13 -4.13 -28.53
CA TRP A 151 -2.02 -2.95 -28.57
C TRP A 151 -2.71 -2.74 -29.92
N GLY A 152 -2.09 -3.15 -31.03
CA GLY A 152 -2.72 -3.18 -32.36
C GLY A 152 -3.97 -4.05 -32.46
N ALA A 153 -4.01 -5.21 -31.81
CA ALA A 153 -5.18 -6.08 -31.75
C ALA A 153 -6.28 -5.53 -30.82
N VAL A 154 -5.91 -4.85 -29.73
CA VAL A 154 -6.85 -4.12 -28.86
C VAL A 154 -7.52 -2.99 -29.64
N CYS A 155 -6.73 -2.16 -30.34
CA CYS A 155 -7.23 -1.08 -31.18
C CYS A 155 -8.08 -1.60 -32.35
N LYS A 156 -7.68 -2.71 -32.97
CA LYS A 156 -8.45 -3.37 -34.02
C LYS A 156 -9.81 -3.85 -33.50
N GLN A 157 -9.84 -4.55 -32.37
CA GLN A 157 -11.10 -5.01 -31.77
C GLN A 157 -12.02 -3.85 -31.38
N ALA A 158 -11.49 -2.76 -30.82
CA ALA A 158 -12.27 -1.55 -30.56
C ALA A 158 -12.84 -0.94 -31.84
N SER A 159 -12.06 -0.93 -32.93
CA SER A 159 -12.49 -0.45 -34.25
C SER A 159 -13.56 -1.36 -34.86
N ASP A 160 -13.41 -2.68 -34.73
CA ASP A 160 -14.37 -3.68 -35.20
C ASP A 160 -15.71 -3.53 -34.44
N ASN A 161 -15.66 -3.35 -33.11
CA ASN A 161 -16.83 -3.05 -32.30
C ASN A 161 -17.53 -1.75 -32.74
N ALA A 162 -16.76 -0.70 -33.08
CA ALA A 162 -17.29 0.55 -33.60
C ALA A 162 -17.95 0.40 -35.00
N GLY A 163 -17.55 -0.61 -35.78
CA GLY A 163 -18.11 -0.92 -37.09
C GLY A 163 -19.43 -1.69 -37.09
N LEU A 164 -19.94 -2.12 -35.93
CA LEU A 164 -21.20 -2.87 -35.82
C LEU A 164 -22.40 -1.99 -36.21
N LYS A 165 -23.21 -2.46 -37.16
CA LYS A 165 -24.34 -1.69 -37.74
C LYS A 165 -25.52 -1.47 -36.78
N ARG A 166 -25.72 -2.39 -35.83
CA ARG A 166 -26.83 -2.35 -34.88
C ARG A 166 -26.33 -1.78 -33.56
N VAL A 167 -26.93 -0.68 -33.13
CA VAL A 167 -26.55 0.05 -31.90
C VAL A 167 -26.53 -0.85 -30.66
N HIS A 168 -27.53 -1.72 -30.49
CA HIS A 168 -27.57 -2.60 -29.31
C HIS A 168 -26.46 -3.66 -29.32
N GLU A 169 -26.11 -4.23 -30.48
CA GLU A 169 -25.00 -5.18 -30.62
C GLU A 169 -23.65 -4.47 -30.39
N GLN A 170 -23.52 -3.24 -30.90
CA GLN A 170 -22.37 -2.38 -30.66
C GLN A 170 -22.16 -2.09 -29.18
N LEU A 171 -23.21 -1.67 -28.46
CA LEU A 171 -23.13 -1.40 -27.02
C LEU A 171 -22.77 -2.66 -26.22
N LEU A 172 -23.36 -3.81 -26.54
CA LEU A 172 -23.02 -5.09 -25.89
C LEU A 172 -21.57 -5.51 -26.15
N ALA A 173 -21.06 -5.29 -27.37
CA ALA A 173 -19.68 -5.60 -27.72
C ALA A 173 -18.68 -4.67 -27.02
N ILE A 174 -19.00 -3.37 -26.91
CA ILE A 174 -18.21 -2.39 -26.17
C ILE A 174 -18.20 -2.73 -24.67
N ASP A 175 -19.34 -3.01 -24.06
CA ASP A 175 -19.44 -3.37 -22.64
C ASP A 175 -18.61 -4.62 -22.32
N LYS A 176 -18.74 -5.68 -23.14
CA LYS A 176 -17.89 -6.89 -23.02
C LYS A 176 -16.40 -6.59 -23.17
N PHE A 177 -16.04 -5.69 -24.09
CA PHE A 177 -14.66 -5.28 -24.28
C PHE A 177 -14.12 -4.48 -23.08
N ILE A 178 -14.89 -3.54 -22.53
CA ILE A 178 -14.53 -2.80 -21.32
C ILE A 178 -14.36 -3.75 -20.14
N GLN A 179 -15.31 -4.65 -19.91
CA GLN A 179 -15.21 -5.65 -18.84
C GLN A 179 -13.99 -6.56 -19.01
N ALA A 180 -13.61 -6.92 -20.24
CA ALA A 180 -12.39 -7.66 -20.51
C ALA A 180 -11.12 -6.85 -20.20
N GLN A 181 -11.14 -5.53 -20.44
CA GLN A 181 -10.03 -4.61 -20.11
C GLN A 181 -9.97 -4.26 -18.62
N GLU A 182 -11.08 -4.26 -17.89
CA GLU A 182 -11.09 -4.05 -16.43
C GLU A 182 -10.35 -5.19 -15.70
N ASN A 183 -10.37 -6.39 -16.29
CA ASN A 183 -9.66 -7.56 -15.78
C ASN A 183 -8.20 -7.62 -16.27
N ALA A 184 -7.77 -6.66 -17.11
CA ALA A 184 -6.43 -6.60 -17.66
C ALA A 184 -5.38 -6.39 -16.55
N GLY A 185 -4.25 -7.07 -16.67
CA GLY A 185 -3.13 -7.04 -15.72
C GLY A 185 -3.40 -7.75 -14.40
N CYS A 186 -4.57 -8.36 -14.17
CA CYS A 186 -4.88 -9.02 -12.90
C CYS A 186 -3.89 -10.13 -12.54
N ALA A 187 -3.52 -10.97 -13.52
CA ALA A 187 -2.52 -12.03 -13.35
C ALA A 187 -1.15 -11.45 -12.99
N GLU A 188 -0.66 -10.46 -13.74
CA GLU A 188 0.63 -9.82 -13.51
C GLU A 188 0.70 -9.14 -12.15
N MET A 189 -0.35 -8.40 -11.79
CA MET A 189 -0.46 -7.75 -10.48
C MET A 189 -0.48 -8.75 -9.32
N LEU A 190 -1.06 -9.95 -9.53
CA LEU A 190 -1.08 -11.00 -8.53
C LEU A 190 0.30 -11.63 -8.37
N VAL A 191 0.98 -11.99 -9.47
CA VAL A 191 2.34 -12.56 -9.42
C VAL A 191 3.32 -11.57 -8.78
N ASP A 192 3.25 -10.28 -9.16
CA ASP A 192 4.03 -9.21 -8.54
C ASP A 192 3.72 -9.04 -7.04
N HIS A 193 2.45 -9.19 -6.63
CA HIS A 193 2.08 -9.22 -5.22
C HIS A 193 2.72 -10.41 -4.47
N VAL A 194 2.67 -11.61 -5.04
CA VAL A 194 3.25 -12.82 -4.44
C VAL A 194 4.77 -12.63 -4.25
N VAL A 195 5.49 -12.26 -5.31
CA VAL A 195 6.95 -12.09 -5.27
C VAL A 195 7.36 -11.02 -4.26
N ARG A 196 6.66 -9.89 -4.24
CA ARG A 196 6.91 -8.81 -3.27
C ARG A 196 6.67 -9.25 -1.84
N SER A 197 5.58 -9.99 -1.59
CA SER A 197 5.25 -10.51 -0.26
C SER A 197 6.31 -11.50 0.23
N VAL A 198 6.79 -12.37 -0.67
CA VAL A 198 7.93 -13.27 -0.43
C VAL A 198 9.19 -12.48 -0.03
N GLU A 199 9.57 -11.45 -0.79
CA GLU A 199 10.75 -10.64 -0.45
C GLU A 199 10.58 -9.85 0.85
N ILE A 200 9.38 -9.36 1.15
CA ILE A 200 9.08 -8.70 2.43
C ILE A 200 9.29 -9.67 3.59
N ILE A 201 8.74 -10.89 3.51
CA ILE A 201 8.88 -11.88 4.58
C ILE A 201 10.32 -12.33 4.71
N ARG A 202 11.01 -12.62 3.60
CA ARG A 202 12.44 -12.96 3.59
C ARG A 202 13.27 -11.88 4.26
N PHE A 203 13.08 -10.62 3.86
CA PHE A 203 13.76 -9.49 4.45
C PHE A 203 13.52 -9.43 5.96
N MET A 204 12.27 -9.60 6.41
CA MET A 204 11.94 -9.56 7.83
C MET A 204 12.49 -10.75 8.62
N LYS A 205 12.53 -11.96 8.06
CA LYS A 205 13.15 -13.14 8.68
C LYS A 205 14.66 -12.92 8.83
N ILE A 206 15.36 -12.49 7.78
CA ILE A 206 16.79 -12.13 7.83
C ILE A 206 17.04 -11.01 8.84
N TRP A 207 16.21 -9.97 8.84
CA TRP A 207 16.33 -8.86 9.78
C TRP A 207 16.23 -9.31 11.24
N THR A 208 15.27 -10.20 11.53
CA THR A 208 15.00 -10.72 12.88
C THR A 208 16.07 -11.72 13.32
N GLU A 209 16.49 -12.64 12.46
CA GLU A 209 17.56 -13.62 12.73
C GLU A 209 18.90 -12.97 13.10
N ASN A 210 19.15 -11.75 12.60
CA ASN A 210 20.37 -11.00 12.88
C ASN A 210 20.17 -9.91 13.95
N GLU A 211 18.99 -9.84 14.56
CA GLU A 211 18.67 -8.86 15.60
C GLU A 211 19.35 -9.16 16.94
N ASP A 212 19.56 -10.44 17.26
CA ASP A 212 20.08 -10.88 18.57
C ASP A 212 21.55 -11.34 18.53
N LYS A 213 22.18 -11.31 17.35
CA LYS A 213 23.61 -11.68 17.19
C LYS A 213 24.54 -10.56 17.66
N ALA A 214 25.71 -10.94 18.20
CA ALA A 214 26.79 -10.01 18.52
C ALA A 214 27.14 -9.16 17.27
N GLY A 215 27.28 -7.83 17.45
CA GLY A 215 27.50 -6.90 16.32
C GLY A 215 26.23 -6.25 15.74
N LYS A 216 25.05 -6.44 16.37
CA LYS A 216 23.75 -5.83 16.01
C LYS A 216 23.82 -4.37 15.53
N LYS A 217 24.53 -3.51 16.27
CA LYS A 217 24.63 -2.07 15.95
C LYS A 217 25.41 -1.81 14.66
N SER A 218 26.39 -2.66 14.34
CA SER A 218 27.31 -2.45 13.20
C SER A 218 26.62 -2.71 11.87
N TRP A 219 25.95 -3.86 11.69
CA TRP A 219 25.33 -4.19 10.40
C TRP A 219 24.08 -3.35 10.11
N LYS A 220 23.21 -3.12 11.11
CA LYS A 220 22.01 -2.28 10.95
C LYS A 220 22.39 -0.85 10.58
N GLY A 221 23.41 -0.30 11.27
CA GLY A 221 23.96 1.01 10.95
C GLY A 221 24.48 1.08 9.52
N LYS A 222 25.30 0.10 9.10
CA LYS A 222 25.81 0.01 7.72
C LYS A 222 24.71 -0.07 6.67
N TYR A 223 23.71 -0.92 6.89
CA TYR A 223 22.56 -1.04 5.99
C TYR A 223 21.77 0.28 5.90
N LEU A 224 21.41 0.88 7.03
CA LEU A 224 20.61 2.12 7.05
C LEU A 224 21.35 3.29 6.41
N THR A 225 22.65 3.42 6.64
CA THR A 225 23.48 4.44 5.98
C THR A 225 23.57 4.20 4.48
N ALA A 226 23.82 2.96 4.04
CA ALA A 226 23.88 2.63 2.62
C ALA A 226 22.54 2.85 1.91
N ALA A 227 21.43 2.44 2.52
CA ALA A 227 20.09 2.64 1.98
C ALA A 227 19.72 4.13 1.93
N CYS A 228 20.10 4.92 2.93
CA CYS A 228 19.92 6.38 2.93
C CYS A 228 20.73 7.04 1.80
N LYS A 229 21.99 6.60 1.59
CA LYS A 229 22.82 7.06 0.47
C LYS A 229 22.18 6.77 -0.87
N ASN A 230 21.68 5.55 -1.07
CA ASN A 230 21.00 5.17 -2.31
C ASN A 230 19.70 5.96 -2.55
N ALA A 231 18.99 6.34 -1.48
CA ALA A 231 17.78 7.16 -1.57
C ALA A 231 18.07 8.65 -1.80
N ASN A 232 19.31 9.12 -1.55
CA ASN A 232 19.68 10.53 -1.64
C ASN A 232 21.01 10.71 -2.42
N PRO A 233 21.13 10.22 -3.68
CA PRO A 233 22.41 10.20 -4.39
C PRO A 233 23.03 11.58 -4.56
N GLU A 234 22.20 12.60 -4.83
CA GLU A 234 22.64 13.99 -5.01
C GLU A 234 23.23 14.61 -3.75
N LEU A 235 22.65 14.30 -2.58
CA LEU A 235 23.15 14.82 -1.30
C LEU A 235 24.54 14.27 -0.98
N TYR A 236 24.78 13.00 -1.28
CA TYR A 236 26.08 12.38 -1.08
C TYR A 236 27.11 12.79 -2.15
N ARG A 237 26.67 13.08 -3.38
CA ARG A 237 27.53 13.69 -4.41
C ARG A 237 28.04 15.06 -3.97
N ARG A 238 27.15 15.91 -3.43
CA ARG A 238 27.54 17.21 -2.84
C ARG A 238 28.58 17.06 -1.73
N LEU A 239 28.48 16.02 -0.89
CA LEU A 239 29.47 15.78 0.16
C LEU A 239 30.85 15.46 -0.42
N ASP A 240 30.91 14.70 -1.52
CA ASP A 240 32.16 14.32 -2.16
C ASP A 240 32.88 15.56 -2.75
N ASP A 241 32.13 16.56 -3.22
CA ASP A 241 32.65 17.81 -3.78
C ASP A 241 32.91 18.92 -2.72
N ALA A 242 32.30 18.80 -1.54
CA ALA A 242 32.30 19.86 -0.52
C ALA A 242 33.62 19.95 0.28
N VAL A 243 34.06 21.18 0.53
CA VAL A 243 35.25 21.51 1.34
C VAL A 243 34.91 22.57 2.40
N GLY A 244 35.71 22.64 3.48
CA GLY A 244 35.57 23.67 4.51
C GLY A 244 34.18 23.72 5.17
N GLU A 245 33.59 24.92 5.25
CA GLU A 245 32.28 25.14 5.89
C GLU A 245 31.11 24.49 5.13
N GLU A 246 31.21 24.38 3.80
CA GLU A 246 30.21 23.69 2.99
C GLU A 246 30.15 22.21 3.35
N ARG A 247 31.30 21.58 3.59
CA ARG A 247 31.36 20.18 4.03
C ARG A 247 30.61 19.97 5.34
N ASN A 248 30.85 20.84 6.33
CA ASN A 248 30.15 20.77 7.63
C ASN A 248 28.63 20.92 7.46
N THR A 249 28.21 21.81 6.54
CA THR A 249 26.79 22.02 6.22
C THR A 249 26.16 20.76 5.61
N VAL A 250 26.80 20.17 4.60
CA VAL A 250 26.31 18.95 3.94
C VAL A 250 26.32 17.75 4.89
N GLU A 251 27.32 17.62 5.76
CA GLU A 251 27.35 16.58 6.81
C GLU A 251 26.16 16.71 7.77
N GLY A 252 25.78 17.94 8.14
CA GLY A 252 24.58 18.23 8.92
C GLY A 252 23.28 17.83 8.20
N GLU A 253 23.17 18.17 6.90
CA GLU A 253 22.04 17.76 6.06
C GLU A 253 21.93 16.23 5.96
N ILE A 254 23.06 15.53 5.79
CA ILE A 254 23.12 14.06 5.75
C ILE A 254 22.69 13.45 7.08
N ALA A 255 23.11 14.02 8.21
CA ALA A 255 22.72 13.54 9.52
C ALA A 255 21.19 13.63 9.72
N GLU A 256 20.57 14.74 9.33
CA GLU A 256 19.11 14.93 9.37
C GLU A 256 18.38 14.00 8.38
N ALA A 257 18.89 13.86 7.15
CA ALA A 257 18.33 12.93 6.17
C ALA A 257 18.37 11.48 6.70
N LEU A 258 19.49 11.06 7.29
CA LEU A 258 19.65 9.74 7.88
C LEU A 258 18.71 9.52 9.06
N LYS A 259 18.49 10.53 9.90
CA LYS A 259 17.53 10.47 11.01
C LYS A 259 16.11 10.25 10.49
N ARG A 260 15.65 11.07 9.53
CA ARG A 260 14.33 10.93 8.89
C ARG A 260 14.17 9.58 8.21
N PHE A 261 15.20 9.12 7.50
CA PHE A 261 15.22 7.81 6.85
C PHE A 261 15.06 6.69 7.86
N LYS A 262 15.78 6.71 8.98
CA LYS A 262 15.66 5.72 10.06
C LYS A 262 14.24 5.68 10.63
N GLU A 263 13.62 6.83 10.89
CA GLU A 263 12.25 6.92 11.41
C GLU A 263 11.22 6.39 10.40
N ALA A 264 11.36 6.75 9.11
CA ALA A 264 10.53 6.22 8.04
C ALA A 264 10.70 4.70 7.88
N HIS A 265 11.94 4.22 7.85
CA HIS A 265 12.25 2.80 7.73
C HIS A 265 11.70 1.99 8.92
N GLN A 266 11.80 2.50 10.15
CA GLN A 266 11.22 1.86 11.32
C GLN A 266 9.70 1.72 11.22
N ARG A 267 9.00 2.70 10.62
CA ARG A 267 7.56 2.60 10.34
C ARG A 267 7.29 1.49 9.32
N VAL A 268 8.07 1.41 8.25
CA VAL A 268 7.97 0.34 7.25
C VAL A 268 8.18 -1.04 7.89
N LEU A 269 9.21 -1.21 8.73
CA LEU A 269 9.45 -2.46 9.46
C LEU A 269 8.26 -2.86 10.33
N LYS A 270 7.69 -1.92 11.07
CA LYS A 270 6.49 -2.16 11.89
C LYS A 270 5.29 -2.58 11.04
N ALA A 271 5.08 -1.95 9.89
CA ALA A 271 4.00 -2.29 8.97
C ALA A 271 4.15 -3.69 8.36
N ARG A 272 5.39 -4.17 8.17
CA ARG A 272 5.70 -5.51 7.63
C ARG A 272 5.50 -6.65 8.62
N LYS A 273 5.60 -6.41 9.93
CA LYS A 273 5.47 -7.46 10.97
C LYS A 273 4.16 -8.26 10.88
N PRO A 274 2.97 -7.65 10.72
CA PRO A 274 1.72 -8.38 10.54
C PRO A 274 1.75 -9.41 9.41
N LEU A 275 2.35 -9.10 8.25
CA LEU A 275 2.43 -10.05 7.14
C LEU A 275 3.27 -11.28 7.48
N VAL A 276 4.38 -11.09 8.21
CA VAL A 276 5.19 -12.21 8.70
C VAL A 276 4.41 -13.06 9.70
N MET A 277 3.67 -12.43 10.62
CA MET A 277 2.82 -13.15 11.57
C MET A 277 1.74 -13.96 10.86
N LEU A 278 1.08 -13.39 9.84
CA LEU A 278 0.11 -14.10 9.04
C LEU A 278 0.77 -15.28 8.32
N TYR A 279 1.92 -15.08 7.66
CA TYR A 279 2.61 -16.17 6.98
C TYR A 279 3.03 -17.29 7.93
N ASP A 280 3.58 -16.94 9.09
CA ASP A 280 4.00 -17.93 10.08
C ASP A 280 2.82 -18.78 10.58
N HIS A 281 1.58 -18.28 10.59
CA HIS A 281 0.39 -19.02 11.09
C HIS A 281 -0.55 -19.55 10.01
N PHE A 282 -0.50 -19.06 8.77
CA PHE A 282 -1.42 -19.43 7.68
C PHE A 282 -0.68 -19.93 6.43
N GLY A 283 0.65 -19.87 6.42
CA GLY A 283 1.49 -20.34 5.32
C GLY A 283 1.21 -19.61 4.00
N ALA A 284 1.22 -20.38 2.92
CA ALA A 284 1.14 -19.88 1.55
C ALA A 284 -0.20 -19.21 1.19
N VAL A 285 -1.28 -19.48 1.93
CA VAL A 285 -2.61 -18.88 1.72
C VAL A 285 -2.54 -17.34 1.80
N VAL A 286 -1.60 -16.80 2.58
CA VAL A 286 -1.38 -15.35 2.70
C VAL A 286 -1.00 -14.70 1.37
N PHE A 287 -0.34 -15.43 0.48
CA PHE A 287 0.05 -14.91 -0.84
C PHE A 287 -1.09 -14.88 -1.84
N MET A 288 -2.17 -15.61 -1.57
CA MET A 288 -3.32 -15.70 -2.47
C MET A 288 -4.19 -14.45 -2.39
N ASP A 289 -4.18 -13.71 -1.28
CA ASP A 289 -5.03 -12.55 -1.10
C ASP A 289 -4.24 -11.23 -1.09
N ARG A 290 -4.42 -10.46 -2.17
CA ARG A 290 -3.80 -9.13 -2.34
C ARG A 290 -4.22 -8.14 -1.24
N LEU A 291 -5.26 -8.42 -0.46
CA LEU A 291 -5.59 -7.65 0.73
C LEU A 291 -4.38 -7.48 1.64
N TRP A 292 -3.50 -8.47 1.74
CA TRP A 292 -2.34 -8.46 2.64
C TRP A 292 -1.13 -7.70 2.09
N ASP A 293 -1.23 -7.14 0.87
CA ASP A 293 -0.17 -6.35 0.28
C ASP A 293 0.19 -5.13 1.15
N ILE A 294 1.48 -4.93 1.35
CA ILE A 294 2.05 -3.80 2.09
C ILE A 294 2.86 -2.97 1.08
N LYS A 295 2.15 -2.36 0.13
CA LYS A 295 2.73 -1.31 -0.71
C LYS A 295 3.06 -0.09 0.15
N ASP A 296 4.24 0.48 -0.07
CA ASP A 296 4.66 1.77 0.50
C ASP A 296 4.58 1.85 2.04
N GLY A 297 4.87 0.74 2.72
CA GLY A 297 4.83 0.67 4.18
C GLY A 297 3.41 0.80 4.78
N GLY A 298 2.37 0.50 3.98
CA GLY A 298 0.97 0.58 4.40
C GLY A 298 0.33 1.95 4.16
N ALA A 299 1.01 2.88 3.47
CA ALA A 299 0.46 4.20 3.14
C ALA A 299 -0.72 4.12 2.17
N THR A 300 -0.64 3.21 1.20
CA THR A 300 -1.62 3.10 0.10
C THR A 300 -2.91 2.42 0.53
N ARG A 301 -2.87 1.59 1.58
CA ARG A 301 -4.05 0.93 2.15
C ARG A 301 -4.05 0.99 3.66
N ARG A 302 -4.95 1.83 4.18
CA ARG A 302 -5.19 1.93 5.63
C ARG A 302 -5.75 0.61 6.13
N ARG A 303 -5.19 0.13 7.24
CA ARG A 303 -5.74 -0.97 8.04
C ARG A 303 -6.70 -0.41 9.09
N SER A 304 -7.59 -1.26 9.59
CA SER A 304 -8.42 -0.92 10.74
C SER A 304 -7.57 -0.59 11.97
N GLY A 305 -8.13 0.25 12.84
CA GLY A 305 -7.51 0.53 14.13
C GLY A 305 -7.43 -0.75 14.95
N GLY A 306 -6.22 -1.10 15.41
CA GLY A 306 -6.04 -2.33 16.20
C GLY A 306 -5.72 -3.59 15.38
N PHE A 307 -5.54 -3.49 14.06
CA PHE A 307 -5.29 -4.61 13.15
C PHE A 307 -4.15 -5.55 13.62
N ALA A 308 -2.99 -4.99 13.98
CA ALA A 308 -1.86 -5.79 14.43
C ALA A 308 -2.15 -6.53 15.75
N GLN A 309 -2.86 -5.90 16.69
CA GLN A 309 -3.27 -6.56 17.92
C GLN A 309 -4.35 -7.62 17.68
N PHE A 310 -5.24 -7.39 16.71
CA PHE A 310 -6.23 -8.39 16.31
C PHE A 310 -5.56 -9.62 15.69
N ILE A 311 -4.60 -9.46 14.79
CA ILE A 311 -3.82 -10.58 14.25
C ILE A 311 -3.14 -11.36 15.37
N ALA A 312 -2.50 -10.66 16.31
CA ALA A 312 -1.85 -11.32 17.45
C ALA A 312 -2.84 -12.16 18.28
N ALA A 313 -4.04 -11.63 18.55
CA ALA A 313 -5.08 -12.36 19.27
C ALA A 313 -5.62 -13.54 18.45
N LEU A 314 -5.91 -13.34 17.17
CA LEU A 314 -6.36 -14.41 16.28
C LEU A 314 -5.34 -15.54 16.22
N CYS A 315 -4.06 -15.22 16.03
CA CYS A 315 -2.97 -16.18 15.99
C CYS A 315 -2.83 -17.01 17.28
N GLN A 316 -3.19 -16.47 18.44
CA GLN A 316 -3.14 -17.17 19.72
C GLN A 316 -4.26 -18.22 19.89
N GLU A 317 -5.39 -18.04 19.21
CA GLU A 317 -6.53 -18.97 19.24
C GLU A 317 -6.42 -20.11 18.21
N LEU A 318 -5.41 -20.06 17.32
CA LEU A 318 -5.25 -21.07 16.27
C LEU A 318 -4.64 -22.36 16.86
N PRO A 319 -5.04 -23.54 16.35
CA PRO A 319 -4.47 -24.80 16.78
C PRO A 319 -2.97 -24.85 16.48
N ALA A 320 -2.21 -25.52 17.36
CA ALA A 320 -0.75 -25.59 17.25
C ALA A 320 -0.26 -26.41 16.05
N ASP A 321 -1.00 -27.45 15.66
CA ASP A 321 -0.69 -28.23 14.45
C ASP A 321 -1.63 -27.81 13.32
N ARG A 322 -1.05 -27.20 12.29
CA ARG A 322 -1.73 -26.77 11.05
C ARG A 322 -1.03 -27.30 9.80
N THR A 323 -0.22 -28.35 9.94
CA THR A 323 0.64 -28.87 8.85
C THR A 323 -0.18 -29.19 7.60
N SER A 324 -1.33 -29.85 7.75
CA SER A 324 -2.22 -30.16 6.62
C SER A 324 -2.76 -28.92 5.92
N GLN A 325 -3.06 -27.85 6.67
CA GLN A 325 -3.54 -26.58 6.11
C GLN A 325 -2.41 -25.82 5.41
N TYR A 326 -1.18 -25.91 5.91
CA TYR A 326 0.00 -25.35 5.26
C TYR A 326 0.27 -26.05 3.92
N ASP A 327 0.20 -27.38 3.88
CA ASP A 327 0.38 -28.17 2.66
C ASP A 327 -0.70 -27.88 1.63
N ALA A 328 -1.97 -27.84 2.05
CA ALA A 328 -3.10 -27.48 1.19
C ALA A 328 -2.94 -26.06 0.63
N GLY A 329 -2.57 -25.10 1.48
CA GLY A 329 -2.30 -23.72 1.05
C GLY A 329 -1.15 -23.61 0.05
N ALA A 330 -0.07 -24.35 0.27
CA ALA A 330 1.08 -24.39 -0.64
C ALA A 330 0.71 -25.03 -1.98
N HIS A 331 -0.09 -26.09 -1.95
CA HIS A 331 -0.62 -26.72 -3.16
C HIS A 331 -1.50 -25.75 -3.97
N SER A 332 -2.47 -25.09 -3.32
CA SER A 332 -3.35 -24.12 -3.98
C SER A 332 -2.59 -22.94 -4.57
N LEU A 333 -1.58 -22.39 -3.86
CA LEU A 333 -0.72 -21.36 -4.42
C LEU A 333 0.07 -21.86 -5.63
N ARG A 334 0.58 -23.11 -5.60
CA ARG A 334 1.28 -23.72 -6.74
C ARG A 334 0.36 -23.80 -7.96
N MET A 335 -0.92 -24.16 -7.77
CA MET A 335 -1.90 -24.19 -8.87
C MET A 335 -2.14 -22.80 -9.46
N VAL A 336 -2.30 -21.78 -8.61
CA VAL A 336 -2.41 -20.38 -9.06
C VAL A 336 -1.20 -19.94 -9.87
N LEU A 337 0.02 -20.23 -9.38
CA LEU A 337 1.26 -19.84 -10.06
C LEU A 337 1.48 -20.64 -11.35
N LYS A 338 1.05 -21.90 -11.42
CA LYS A 338 1.10 -22.70 -12.66
C LYS A 338 0.27 -22.08 -13.78
N VAL A 339 -0.82 -21.39 -13.45
CA VAL A 339 -1.68 -20.70 -14.44
C VAL A 339 -1.17 -19.30 -14.77
N PHE A 340 -0.76 -18.52 -13.75
CA PHE A 340 -0.47 -17.09 -13.94
C PHE A 340 1.01 -16.73 -14.14
N ALA A 341 1.94 -17.59 -13.74
CA ALA A 341 3.35 -17.26 -13.71
C ALA A 341 4.17 -18.14 -14.66
N GLU A 342 5.30 -17.61 -15.09
CA GLU A 342 6.36 -18.41 -15.69
C GLU A 342 6.93 -19.40 -14.67
N SER A 343 7.44 -20.54 -15.16
CA SER A 343 8.04 -21.58 -14.31
C SER A 343 9.13 -21.03 -13.39
N SER A 344 9.89 -20.02 -13.83
CA SER A 344 10.94 -19.35 -13.05
C SER A 344 10.41 -18.71 -11.76
N ALA A 345 9.29 -17.99 -11.85
CA ALA A 345 8.66 -17.34 -10.70
C ALA A 345 8.03 -18.37 -9.75
N ALA A 346 7.37 -19.41 -10.29
CA ALA A 346 6.83 -20.51 -9.49
C ALA A 346 7.95 -21.23 -8.69
N SER A 347 9.05 -21.60 -9.34
CA SER A 347 10.20 -22.23 -8.68
C SER A 347 10.85 -21.32 -7.64
N TYR A 348 10.92 -20.01 -7.90
CA TYR A 348 11.44 -19.03 -6.95
C TYR A 348 10.59 -18.97 -5.65
N VAL A 349 9.26 -18.97 -5.77
CA VAL A 349 8.35 -18.97 -4.62
C VAL A 349 8.44 -20.28 -3.85
N GLU A 350 8.50 -21.43 -4.55
CA GLU A 350 8.65 -22.75 -3.93
C GLU A 350 9.97 -22.87 -3.15
N ALA A 351 11.09 -22.42 -3.73
CA ALA A 351 12.38 -22.38 -3.04
C ALA A 351 12.34 -21.51 -1.78
N PHE A 352 11.60 -20.40 -1.79
CA PHE A 352 11.37 -19.59 -0.60
C PHE A 352 10.60 -20.36 0.48
N MET A 353 9.49 -21.02 0.14
CA MET A 353 8.68 -21.76 1.11
C MET A 353 9.46 -22.91 1.75
N ILE A 354 10.30 -23.60 0.98
CA ILE A 354 11.21 -24.65 1.50
C ILE A 354 12.23 -24.06 2.47
N LYS A 355 12.85 -22.92 2.12
CA LYS A 355 13.88 -22.30 2.96
C LYS A 355 13.31 -21.65 4.22
N TYR A 356 12.09 -21.13 4.13
CA TYR A 356 11.42 -20.38 5.20
C TYR A 356 10.02 -20.94 5.45
N PRO A 357 9.88 -22.16 5.99
CA PRO A 357 8.57 -22.71 6.27
C PRO A 357 7.79 -21.83 7.28
N PRO A 358 6.44 -21.91 7.28
CA PRO A 358 5.62 -21.39 8.37
C PRO A 358 6.01 -22.06 9.69
N LYS A 359 5.66 -21.42 10.81
CA LYS A 359 6.10 -21.85 12.15
C LYS A 359 5.06 -22.71 12.86
#